data_AF-A0A497FEC1-F1
#
_entry.id   AF-A0A497FEC1-F1
#
_cell.length_a   1.000
_cell.length_b   1.000
_cell.length_c   1.000
_cell.angle_alpha   90.00
_cell.angle_beta   90.00
_cell.angle_gamma   90.00
#
_symmetry.space_group_name_H-M   'P 1'
#
loop_
_entity.id
_entity.type
_entity.pdbx_description
1 polymer ?
#
loop_
_entity_poly.entity_id
_entity_poly.type
_entity_poly.pdbx_seq_one_letter_code
_entity_poly.pdbx_strand_id
1 'polypeptide(L)'
;MEFIALVALMPQILNAFYIVSSIKGFVEHRKIKNKPTIILPDYKMKASRDPNAPITLTRLILLFGGDANERELIKAFTYVQLFSAILAIISAFLLKIKI
;
A
#
# COMPACT_ATOMS: atom_id res chain seq x y z
N MET A 1 15.14 -12.06 14.25
CA MET A 1 14.21 -10.92 14.48
C MET A 1 14.04 -10.06 13.25
N GLU A 2 15.12 -9.68 12.55
CA GLU A 2 15.07 -8.82 11.35
C GLU A 2 14.11 -9.34 10.27
N PHE A 3 14.16 -10.64 9.95
CA PHE A 3 13.25 -11.23 8.98
C PHE A 3 11.77 -11.09 9.38
N ILE A 4 11.42 -11.32 10.65
CA ILE A 4 10.05 -11.14 11.15
C ILE A 4 9.61 -9.68 11.01
N ALA A 5 10.51 -8.74 11.37
CA ALA A 5 10.23 -7.31 11.26
C ALA A 5 10.00 -6.91 9.79
N LEU A 6 10.81 -7.43 8.86
CA LEU A 6 10.61 -7.22 7.42
C LEU A 6 9.24 -7.74 6.97
N VAL A 7 8.86 -8.95 7.38
CA VAL A 7 7.54 -9.53 7.05
C VAL A 7 6.40 -8.68 7.60
N ALA A 8 6.50 -8.20 8.84
CA ALA A 8 5.48 -7.36 9.49
C ALA A 8 5.36 -5.95 8.87
N LEU A 9 6.46 -5.43 8.31
CA LEU A 9 6.52 -4.12 7.64
C LEU A 9 6.31 -4.21 6.13
N MET A 10 6.01 -5.40 5.58
CA MET A 10 5.85 -5.59 4.14
C MET A 10 4.89 -4.60 3.49
N PRO A 11 3.68 -4.32 4.03
CA PRO A 11 2.77 -3.36 3.41
C PRO A 11 3.40 -1.97 3.24
N GLN A 12 4.13 -1.48 4.24
CA GLN A 12 4.80 -0.19 4.22
C GLN A 12 5.97 -0.19 3.23
N ILE A 13 6.79 -1.25 3.26
CA ILE A 13 7.93 -1.42 2.36
C ILE A 13 7.45 -1.45 0.91
N LEU A 14 6.41 -2.23 0.61
CA LEU A 14 5.82 -2.32 -0.72
C LEU A 14 5.24 -0.98 -1.17
N ASN A 15 4.53 -0.25 -0.31
CA ASN A 15 4.02 1.07 -0.66
C ASN A 15 5.13 2.04 -1.06
N ALA A 16 6.21 2.11 -0.28
CA ALA A 16 7.35 2.95 -0.59
C ALA A 16 8.05 2.48 -1.87
N PHE A 17 8.27 1.18 -2.02
CA PHE A 17 8.91 0.59 -3.19
C PHE A 17 8.12 0.84 -4.48
N TYR A 18 6.79 0.69 -4.46
CA TYR A 18 5.95 0.95 -5.63
C TYR A 18 5.98 2.43 -6.05
N ILE A 19 5.98 3.34 -5.08
CA ILE A 19 6.10 4.77 -5.38
C ILE A 19 7.44 5.04 -6.07
N VAL A 20 8.55 4.62 -5.47
CA VAL A 20 9.90 4.88 -6.00
C VAL A 20 10.13 4.22 -7.36
N SER A 21 9.71 2.95 -7.51
CA SER A 21 9.88 2.21 -8.76
C SER A 21 9.02 2.78 -9.91
N SER A 22 7.82 3.29 -9.61
CA SER A 22 6.95 3.88 -10.64
C SER A 22 7.40 5.27 -11.10
N ILE A 23 7.88 6.12 -10.17
CA ILE A 23 8.39 7.45 -10.52
C ILE A 23 9.84 7.41 -11.04
N LYS A 24 10.51 6.24 -10.98
CA LYS A 24 11.88 5.99 -11.46
C LYS A 24 12.93 6.95 -10.88
N GLY A 25 12.79 7.32 -9.61
CA GLY A 25 13.74 8.20 -8.93
C GLY A 25 13.18 8.81 -7.65
N PHE A 26 13.89 9.79 -7.08
CA PHE A 26 13.44 10.55 -5.92
C PHE A 26 12.92 11.92 -6.37
N VAL A 27 11.64 11.96 -6.75
CA VAL A 27 10.97 13.19 -7.18
C VAL A 27 10.21 13.80 -6.00
N GLU A 28 10.36 15.12 -5.82
CA GLU A 28 9.61 15.84 -4.79
C GLU A 28 8.11 15.70 -5.01
N HIS A 29 7.35 15.38 -3.95
CA HIS A 29 5.91 15.09 -4.04
C HIS A 29 5.12 16.18 -4.78
N ARG A 30 5.50 17.46 -4.60
CA ARG A 30 4.87 18.62 -5.28
C ARG A 30 5.10 18.67 -6.78
N LYS A 31 6.17 18.04 -7.27
CA LYS A 31 6.51 17.96 -8.70
C LYS A 31 5.80 16.79 -9.40
N ILE A 32 5.15 15.90 -8.64
CA ILE A 32 4.35 14.80 -9.18
C ILE A 32 3.02 15.39 -9.69
N LYS A 33 2.94 15.63 -11.00
CA LYS A 33 1.75 16.21 -11.64
C LYS A 33 0.58 15.22 -11.70
N ASN A 34 0.88 13.94 -11.90
CA ASN A 34 -0.11 12.90 -12.14
C ASN A 34 -0.55 12.31 -10.79
N LYS A 35 -1.77 12.63 -10.34
CA LYS A 35 -2.29 12.13 -9.07
C LYS A 35 -2.64 10.63 -9.20
N PRO A 36 -2.31 9.80 -8.18
CA PRO A 36 -2.62 8.37 -8.19
C PRO A 36 -4.12 8.07 -7.95
N THR A 37 -4.86 9.02 -7.38
CA THR A 37 -6.29 8.90 -7.07
C THR A 37 -7.04 10.18 -7.45
N ILE A 38 -8.34 10.03 -7.69
CA ILE A 38 -9.28 11.09 -8.05
C ILE A 38 -10.45 11.04 -7.06
N ILE A 39 -10.93 12.20 -6.61
CA ILE A 39 -12.13 12.29 -5.78
C ILE A 39 -13.34 12.46 -6.71
N LEU A 40 -14.35 11.63 -6.51
CA LEU A 40 -15.62 11.65 -7.24
C LEU A 40 -16.62 12.62 -6.60
N PRO A 41 -17.68 13.03 -7.32
CA PRO A 41 -18.71 13.93 -6.78
C PRO A 41 -19.42 13.40 -5.51
N ASP A 42 -19.43 12.08 -5.31
CA ASP A 42 -20.00 11.42 -4.13
C ASP A 42 -18.98 11.24 -2.98
N TYR A 43 -17.85 11.96 -3.03
CA TYR A 43 -16.75 11.90 -2.07
C TYR A 43 -16.02 10.55 -1.99
N LYS A 44 -16.26 9.63 -2.93
CA LYS A 44 -15.44 8.41 -3.05
C LYS A 44 -14.13 8.70 -3.76
N MET A 45 -13.13 7.89 -3.46
CA MET A 45 -11.87 7.86 -4.17
C MET A 45 -11.92 6.81 -5.28
N LYS A 46 -11.37 7.18 -6.43
CA LYS A 46 -11.20 6.33 -7.61
C LYS A 46 -9.73 6.26 -7.98
N ALA A 47 -9.29 5.10 -8.47
CA ALA A 47 -7.95 4.96 -9.01
C ALA A 47 -7.77 5.81 -10.27
N SER A 48 -6.62 6.50 -10.36
CA SER A 48 -6.25 7.19 -11.60
C SER A 48 -5.96 6.19 -12.73
N ARG A 49 -6.55 6.46 -13.89
CA ARG A 49 -6.29 5.71 -15.14
C ARG A 49 -5.07 6.20 -15.90
N ASP A 50 -4.41 7.25 -15.41
CA ASP A 50 -3.20 7.78 -16.02
C ASP A 50 -2.04 6.79 -15.85
N PRO A 51 -1.46 6.27 -16.95
CA PRO A 51 -0.34 5.33 -16.86
C PRO A 51 0.91 5.94 -16.21
N ASN A 52 1.03 7.28 -16.19
CA ASN A 52 2.17 7.99 -15.59
C ASN A 52 1.95 8.35 -14.12
N ALA A 53 0.75 8.13 -13.58
CA ALA A 53 0.54 8.32 -12.15
C ALA A 53 1.37 7.31 -11.34
N PRO A 54 1.88 7.67 -10.15
CA PRO A 54 2.60 6.73 -9.30
C PRO A 54 1.76 5.48 -8.97
N ILE A 55 2.43 4.36 -8.82
CA ILE A 55 1.84 3.14 -8.27
C ILE A 55 1.90 3.29 -6.74
N THR A 56 0.73 3.40 -6.11
CA THR A 56 0.58 3.43 -4.66
C THR A 56 -0.27 2.24 -4.25
N LEU A 57 -0.14 1.77 -3.01
CA LEU A 57 -1.06 0.74 -2.51
C LEU A 57 -2.51 1.20 -2.58
N THR A 58 -2.80 2.47 -2.28
CA THR A 58 -4.16 3.03 -2.39
C THR A 58 -4.70 2.90 -3.81
N ARG A 59 -3.89 3.25 -4.81
CA ARG A 59 -4.28 3.10 -6.22
C ARG A 59 -4.53 1.63 -6.58
N LEU A 60 -3.68 0.72 -6.13
CA LEU A 60 -3.86 -0.72 -6.37
C LEU A 60 -5.16 -1.24 -5.74
N ILE A 61 -5.42 -0.91 -4.47
CA ILE A 61 -6.65 -1.28 -3.77
C ILE A 61 -7.88 -0.78 -4.52
N LEU A 62 -7.86 0.47 -5.00
CA LEU A 62 -8.98 1.04 -5.78
C LEU A 62 -9.10 0.43 -7.19
N LEU A 63 -8.00 0.03 -7.83
CA LEU A 63 -8.04 -0.65 -9.12
C LEU A 63 -8.69 -2.03 -9.03
N PHE A 64 -8.40 -2.79 -7.98
CA PHE A 64 -8.93 -4.14 -7.78
C PHE A 64 -10.30 -4.15 -7.06
N GLY A 65 -10.51 -3.23 -6.11
CA GLY A 65 -11.69 -3.18 -5.24
C GLY A 65 -12.78 -2.20 -5.70
N GLY A 66 -12.50 -1.35 -6.69
CA GLY A 66 -13.41 -0.32 -7.17
C GLY A 66 -13.37 0.99 -6.38
N ASP A 67 -14.32 1.86 -6.67
CA ASP A 67 -14.41 3.19 -6.06
C ASP A 67 -14.81 3.06 -4.58
N ALA A 68 -14.03 3.61 -3.67
CA ALA A 68 -14.18 3.41 -2.23
C ALA A 68 -14.08 4.72 -1.45
N ASN A 69 -14.82 4.82 -0.34
CA ASN A 69 -14.65 5.93 0.59
C ASN A 69 -13.42 5.75 1.48
N GLU A 70 -13.05 6.80 2.22
CA GLU A 70 -11.87 6.77 3.09
C GLU A 70 -11.94 5.67 4.17
N ARG A 71 -13.13 5.40 4.74
CA ARG A 71 -13.28 4.35 5.76
C ARG A 71 -13.09 2.95 5.17
N GLU A 72 -13.61 2.71 3.98
CA GLU A 72 -13.41 1.45 3.25
C GLU A 72 -11.94 1.24 2.91
N LEU A 73 -11.23 2.28 2.49
CA LEU A 73 -9.80 2.22 2.25
C LEU A 73 -9.01 1.92 3.53
N ILE A 74 -9.31 2.61 4.63
CA ILE A 74 -8.65 2.34 5.92
C ILE A 74 -8.88 0.89 6.34
N LYS A 75 -10.10 0.35 6.19
CA LYS A 75 -10.39 -1.07 6.44
C LYS A 75 -9.57 -1.99 5.55
N ALA A 76 -9.48 -1.72 4.24
CA ALA A 76 -8.68 -2.50 3.32
C ALA A 76 -7.20 -2.53 3.73
N PHE A 77 -6.61 -1.37 4.05
CA PHE A 77 -5.24 -1.28 4.57
C PHE A 77 -5.07 -2.05 5.89
N THR A 78 -6.06 -1.98 6.78
CA THR A 78 -6.05 -2.70 8.06
C THR A 78 -6.04 -4.21 7.84
N TYR A 79 -6.83 -4.73 6.89
CA TYR A 79 -6.80 -6.15 6.55
C TYR A 79 -5.47 -6.60 5.95
N VAL A 80 -4.87 -5.79 5.07
CA VAL A 80 -3.55 -6.09 4.50
C VAL A 80 -2.48 -6.10 5.61
N GLN A 81 -2.53 -5.15 6.54
CA GLN A 81 -1.62 -5.10 7.68
C GLN A 81 -1.82 -6.29 8.63
N LEU A 82 -3.07 -6.65 8.92
CA LEU A 82 -3.40 -7.78 9.78
C LEU A 82 -2.88 -9.09 9.18
N PHE A 83 -3.04 -9.27 7.87
CA PHE A 83 -2.49 -10.42 7.15
C PHE A 83 -0.97 -10.50 7.26
N SER A 84 -0.27 -9.39 7.04
CA SER A 84 1.19 -9.31 7.22
C SER A 84 1.63 -9.59 8.66
N ALA A 85 0.89 -9.10 9.66
CA ALA A 85 1.16 -9.38 11.08
C ALA A 85 0.99 -10.87 11.42
N ILE A 86 -0.07 -11.52 10.92
CA ILE A 86 -0.29 -12.96 11.09
C ILE A 86 0.86 -13.75 10.46
N LEU A 87 1.28 -13.39 9.23
CA LEU A 87 2.42 -14.02 8.58
C LEU A 87 3.73 -13.84 9.35
N ALA A 88 3.94 -12.68 9.96
CA ALA A 88 5.10 -12.43 10.80
C ALA A 88 5.12 -13.33 12.05
N ILE A 89 3.96 -13.51 12.70
CA ILE A 89 3.81 -14.43 13.84
C ILE A 89 4.10 -15.87 13.41
N ILE A 90 3.52 -16.33 12.29
CA ILE A 90 3.78 -17.67 11.74
C ILE A 90 5.28 -17.84 11.45
N SER A 91 5.91 -16.84 10.85
CA SER A 91 7.34 -16.84 10.55
C SER A 91 8.20 -16.96 11.81
N ALA A 92 7.81 -16.29 12.90
CA ALA A 92 8.52 -16.37 14.18
C ALA A 92 8.51 -17.79 14.76
N PHE A 93 7.34 -18.44 14.73
CA PHE A 93 7.20 -19.84 15.16
C PHE A 93 8.01 -20.79 14.29
N LEU A 94 7.97 -20.64 12.96
CA LEU A 94 8.72 -21.48 12.02
C LEU A 94 10.23 -21.39 12.21
N LEU A 95 10.74 -20.18 12.50
CA LEU A 95 12.16 -19.95 12.75
C LEU A 95 12.61 -20.39 14.16
N LYS A 96 11.72 -20.99 14.97
CA LYS A 96 11.96 -21.38 16.37
C LYS A 96 12.57 -20.25 17.20
N ILE A 97 12.19 -19.03 16.89
CA ILE A 97 12.64 -17.87 17.65
C ILE A 97 11.99 -17.98 19.02
N LYS A 98 12.80 -17.94 20.09
CA LYS A 98 12.26 -17.69 21.43
C LYS A 98 11.68 -16.28 21.40
N ILE A 99 10.36 -16.21 21.35
CA ILE A 99 9.59 -14.98 21.52
C ILE A 99 9.69 -14.56 22.98
#